data_AF-A0A399WZS4-F1
#
_entry.id   AF-A0A399WZS4-F1
#
_cell.length_a   1.000
_cell.length_b   1.000
_cell.length_c   1.000
_cell.angle_alpha   90.00
_cell.angle_beta   90.00
_cell.angle_gamma   90.00
#
_symmetry.space_group_name_H-M   'P 1'
#
loop_
_entity.id
_entity.type
_entity.pdbx_description
1 polymer ?
#
loop_
_entity_poly.entity_id
_entity_poly.type
_entity_poly.pdbx_seq_one_letter_code
_entity_poly.pdbx_strand_id
1 'polypeptide(L)'
;MSVVRRVDDAMFLWDSGRLEGAFLSALVAVAATSRRTFPDRKAISDKRAFETFLGRRRLFQKIQGVEYRGELHSIQHVFYKWLRCELVHEGGVPIDIEFTPDDGQGGVSVRAGGAPEYILKLSRNWFVELLEAVRTAPADSGLF
;
A
#
# COMPACT_ATOMS: atom_id res chain seq x y z
N MET A 1 3.48 11.12 -17.18
CA MET A 1 3.14 11.26 -15.75
C MET A 1 4.27 10.63 -14.95
N SER A 2 4.97 11.37 -14.09
CA SER A 2 6.13 10.83 -13.35
C SER A 2 5.70 10.21 -12.02
N VAL A 3 6.53 9.32 -11.47
CA VAL A 3 6.36 8.77 -10.12
C VAL A 3 6.34 9.90 -9.08
N VAL A 4 7.19 10.91 -9.26
CA VAL A 4 7.26 12.13 -8.42
C VAL A 4 5.91 12.81 -8.30
N ARG A 5 5.26 13.11 -9.43
CA ARG A 5 3.93 13.76 -9.40
C ARG A 5 2.89 12.91 -8.68
N ARG A 6 2.99 11.57 -8.73
CA ARG A 6 2.07 10.69 -7.99
C ARG A 6 2.31 10.69 -6.49
N VAL A 7 3.56 10.89 -6.06
CA VAL A 7 3.89 11.13 -4.65
C VAL A 7 3.36 12.50 -4.22
N ASP A 8 3.53 13.54 -5.05
CA ASP A 8 3.01 14.89 -4.76
C ASP A 8 1.47 14.89 -4.66
N ASP A 9 0.79 14.26 -5.62
CA ASP A 9 -0.68 14.10 -5.60
C ASP A 9 -1.13 13.36 -4.33
N ALA A 10 -0.41 12.30 -3.95
CA ALA A 10 -0.72 11.52 -2.76
C ALA A 10 -0.60 12.36 -1.48
N MET A 11 0.46 13.17 -1.36
CA MET A 11 0.65 14.08 -0.23
C MET A 11 -0.42 15.18 -0.19
N PHE A 12 -0.73 15.79 -1.33
CA PHE A 12 -1.79 16.81 -1.39
C PHE A 12 -3.15 16.26 -0.92
N LEU A 13 -3.51 15.06 -1.38
CA LEU A 13 -4.74 14.40 -0.94
C LEU A 13 -4.71 14.06 0.55
N TRP A 14 -3.56 13.66 1.07
CA TRP A 14 -3.36 13.39 2.49
C TRP A 14 -3.63 14.63 3.33
N ASP A 15 -2.99 15.75 2.99
CA ASP A 15 -3.08 17.01 3.72
C ASP A 15 -4.49 17.62 3.66
N SER A 16 -5.24 17.32 2.61
CA SER A 16 -6.67 17.69 2.47
C SER A 16 -7.65 16.76 3.20
N GLY A 17 -7.16 15.71 3.89
CA GLY A 17 -7.99 14.73 4.59
C GLY A 17 -8.64 13.68 3.69
N ARG A 18 -8.30 13.62 2.41
CA ARG A 18 -8.83 12.68 1.41
C ARG A 18 -8.03 11.37 1.41
N LEU A 19 -8.08 10.65 2.52
CA LEU A 19 -7.19 9.51 2.82
C LEU A 19 -7.26 8.39 1.76
N GLU A 20 -8.44 8.02 1.29
CA GLU A 20 -8.59 6.94 0.29
C GLU A 20 -7.89 7.30 -1.03
N GLY A 21 -8.09 8.53 -1.49
CA GLY A 21 -7.43 9.05 -2.69
C GLY A 21 -5.92 9.18 -2.51
N ALA A 22 -5.47 9.56 -1.32
CA ALA A 22 -4.05 9.61 -0.96
C ALA A 22 -3.41 8.23 -1.04
N PHE A 23 -4.02 7.23 -0.39
CA PHE A 23 -3.56 5.84 -0.44
C PHE A 23 -3.57 5.27 -1.85
N LEU A 24 -4.63 5.51 -2.63
CA LEU A 24 -4.68 5.08 -4.03
C LEU A 24 -3.51 5.68 -4.84
N SER A 25 -3.26 6.97 -4.69
CA SER A 25 -2.18 7.66 -5.39
C SER A 25 -0.80 7.12 -4.99
N ALA A 26 -0.59 6.84 -3.70
CA ALA A 26 0.62 6.19 -3.19
C ALA A 26 0.78 4.77 -3.77
N LEU A 27 -0.29 3.97 -3.82
CA LEU A 27 -0.27 2.61 -4.40
C LEU A 27 0.02 2.63 -5.90
N VAL A 28 -0.44 3.65 -6.63
CA VAL A 28 -0.08 3.87 -8.04
C VAL A 28 1.42 4.19 -8.18
N ALA A 29 1.97 5.04 -7.30
CA ALA A 29 3.40 5.33 -7.28
C ALA A 29 4.23 4.06 -6.99
N VAL A 30 3.81 3.23 -6.03
CA VAL A 30 4.43 1.93 -5.73
C VAL A 30 4.35 0.99 -6.93
N ALA A 31 3.20 0.90 -7.61
CA ALA A 31 3.07 0.06 -8.80
C ALA A 31 4.01 0.51 -9.92
N ALA A 32 4.09 1.81 -10.19
CA ALA A 32 5.02 2.35 -11.18
C ALA A 32 6.48 2.05 -10.82
N THR A 33 6.86 2.25 -9.55
CA THR A 33 8.22 1.98 -9.02
C THR A 33 8.58 0.49 -9.11
N SER A 34 7.63 -0.40 -8.76
CA SER A 34 7.82 -1.85 -8.88
C SER A 34 8.08 -2.27 -10.33
N ARG A 35 7.42 -1.62 -11.30
CA ARG A 35 7.61 -1.90 -12.73
C ARG A 35 8.89 -1.29 -13.31
N ARG A 36 9.47 -0.27 -12.65
CA ARG A 36 10.81 0.22 -12.96
C ARG A 36 11.88 -0.71 -12.38
N THR A 37 11.64 -1.22 -11.17
CA THR A 37 12.53 -2.16 -10.47
C THR A 37 12.63 -3.51 -11.17
N PHE A 38 11.49 -4.04 -11.61
CA PHE A 38 11.42 -5.20 -12.47
C PHE A 38 10.88 -4.69 -13.79
N PRO A 39 11.60 -4.67 -14.93
CA PRO A 39 11.06 -4.12 -16.18
C PRO A 39 10.44 -5.16 -17.14
N ASP A 40 10.89 -6.41 -17.10
CA ASP A 40 10.36 -7.48 -17.94
C ASP A 40 8.97 -7.97 -17.49
N ARG A 41 7.92 -7.62 -18.25
CA ARG A 41 6.52 -8.01 -17.98
C ARG A 41 6.21 -9.46 -18.31
N LYS A 42 7.02 -10.11 -19.16
CA LYS A 42 6.85 -11.53 -19.49
C LYS A 42 7.41 -12.42 -18.38
N ALA A 43 8.49 -11.99 -17.73
CA ALA A 43 9.09 -12.72 -16.62
C ALA A 43 8.30 -12.58 -15.30
N ILE A 44 7.70 -11.42 -15.05
CA ILE A 44 6.98 -11.16 -13.79
C ILE A 44 5.73 -10.30 -14.03
N SER A 45 4.58 -10.79 -13.57
CA SER A 45 3.31 -10.09 -13.63
C SER A 45 3.30 -8.84 -12.75
N ASP A 46 2.42 -7.88 -13.04
CA ASP A 46 2.34 -6.63 -12.27
C ASP A 46 1.99 -6.88 -10.78
N LYS A 47 1.12 -7.87 -10.51
CA LYS A 47 0.85 -8.34 -9.14
C LYS A 47 2.11 -8.81 -8.45
N ARG A 48 2.84 -9.73 -9.09
CA ARG A 48 4.02 -10.34 -8.47
C ARG A 48 5.16 -9.33 -8.32
N ALA A 49 5.32 -8.40 -9.27
CA ALA A 49 6.29 -7.32 -9.20
C ALA A 49 5.98 -6.39 -8.01
N PHE A 50 4.72 -5.99 -7.83
CA PHE A 50 4.27 -5.16 -6.72
C PHE A 50 4.51 -5.83 -5.36
N GLU A 51 4.03 -7.07 -5.20
CA GLU A 51 4.18 -7.82 -3.95
C GLU A 51 5.65 -8.08 -3.62
N THR A 52 6.47 -8.42 -4.63
CA THR A 52 7.91 -8.66 -4.45
C THR A 52 8.64 -7.36 -4.10
N PHE A 53 8.28 -6.24 -4.70
CA PHE A 53 8.89 -4.94 -4.42
C PHE A 53 8.70 -4.54 -2.96
N LEU A 54 7.45 -4.57 -2.47
CA LEU A 54 7.16 -4.28 -1.06
C LEU A 54 7.74 -5.35 -0.12
N GLY A 55 7.64 -6.63 -0.50
CA GLY A 55 8.11 -7.77 0.29
C GLY A 55 9.63 -7.84 0.50
N ARG A 56 10.43 -7.04 -0.22
CA ARG A 56 11.87 -6.90 0.04
C ARG A 56 12.20 -6.00 1.24
N ARG A 57 11.24 -5.21 1.71
CA ARG A 57 11.44 -4.30 2.86
C ARG A 57 11.24 -5.05 4.17
N ARG A 58 12.13 -4.81 5.15
CA ARG A 58 12.12 -5.48 6.46
C ARG A 58 10.78 -5.36 7.18
N LEU A 59 10.14 -4.19 7.12
CA LEU A 59 8.84 -3.96 7.76
C LEU A 59 7.78 -4.93 7.27
N PHE A 60 7.69 -5.07 5.95
CA PHE A 60 6.76 -5.92 5.23
C PHE A 60 7.03 -7.42 5.41
N GLN A 61 8.26 -7.80 5.79
CA GLN A 61 8.64 -9.18 6.12
C GLN A 61 8.32 -9.56 7.57
N LYS A 62 8.29 -8.59 8.49
CA LYS A 62 7.94 -8.83 9.91
C LYS A 62 6.47 -9.21 10.08
N ILE A 63 5.60 -8.74 9.19
CA ILE A 63 4.18 -9.09 9.19
C ILE A 63 4.01 -10.36 8.35
N GLN A 64 4.03 -11.51 9.03
CA GLN A 64 4.01 -12.83 8.38
C GLN A 64 2.67 -13.13 7.69
N GLY A 65 1.58 -12.55 8.18
CA GLY A 65 0.25 -12.71 7.61
C GLY A 65 -0.79 -11.92 8.39
N VAL A 66 -1.88 -11.62 7.71
CA VAL A 66 -3.03 -10.87 8.18
C VAL A 66 -4.24 -11.69 7.81
N GLU A 67 -5.03 -12.08 8.81
CA GLU A 67 -6.30 -12.73 8.55
C GLU A 67 -7.28 -11.70 7.98
N TYR A 68 -7.86 -12.02 6.83
CA TYR A 68 -8.85 -11.17 6.18
C TYR A 68 -9.78 -12.05 5.35
N ARG A 69 -11.09 -11.89 5.54
CA ARG A 69 -12.14 -12.70 4.90
C ARG A 69 -11.94 -14.23 5.08
N GLY A 70 -11.47 -14.65 6.25
CA GLY A 70 -11.29 -16.07 6.60
C GLY A 70 -10.04 -16.73 6.00
N GLU A 71 -9.18 -15.96 5.32
CA GLU A 71 -7.92 -16.43 4.76
C GLU A 71 -6.74 -15.63 5.32
N LEU A 72 -5.57 -16.28 5.39
CA LEU A 72 -4.33 -15.62 5.79
C LEU A 72 -3.65 -15.01 4.56
N HIS A 73 -3.53 -13.69 4.53
CA HIS A 73 -2.92 -12.95 3.43
C HIS A 73 -1.68 -12.17 3.86
N SER A 74 -0.73 -11.99 2.95
CA SER A 74 0.35 -11.04 3.20
C SER A 74 -0.17 -9.60 3.06
N ILE A 75 0.39 -8.64 3.80
CA ILE A 75 -0.08 -7.25 3.74
C ILE A 75 0.11 -6.63 2.33
N GLN A 76 1.14 -7.04 1.60
CA GLN A 76 1.37 -6.62 0.22
C GLN A 76 0.27 -7.14 -0.70
N HIS A 77 -0.19 -8.38 -0.47
CA HIS A 77 -1.31 -8.95 -1.19
C HIS A 77 -2.57 -8.16 -0.91
N VAL A 78 -2.78 -7.78 0.37
CA VAL A 78 -3.94 -6.96 0.77
C VAL A 78 -3.96 -5.62 0.04
N PHE A 79 -2.82 -4.94 0.02
CA PHE A 79 -2.67 -3.65 -0.66
C PHE A 79 -2.88 -3.76 -2.17
N TYR A 80 -2.41 -4.84 -2.79
CA TYR A 80 -2.59 -5.02 -4.23
C TYR A 80 -4.04 -5.36 -4.59
N LYS A 81 -4.62 -6.36 -3.91
CA LYS A 81 -5.90 -6.96 -4.29
C LYS A 81 -7.09 -6.13 -3.85
N TRP A 82 -7.09 -5.59 -2.64
CA TRP A 82 -8.26 -4.89 -2.10
C TRP A 82 -8.08 -3.38 -2.15
N LEU A 83 -7.01 -2.82 -1.57
CA LEU A 83 -6.85 -1.38 -1.63
C LEU A 83 -6.65 -0.89 -3.05
N ARG A 84 -5.66 -1.38 -3.81
CA ARG A 84 -5.42 -0.86 -5.16
C ARG A 84 -6.53 -1.25 -6.14
N CYS A 85 -6.85 -2.53 -6.28
CA CYS A 85 -7.79 -2.95 -7.32
C CYS A 85 -9.24 -2.54 -7.02
N GLU A 86 -9.73 -2.63 -5.78
CA GLU A 86 -11.12 -2.23 -5.50
C GLU A 86 -11.28 -0.70 -5.48
N LEU A 87 -10.30 0.08 -4.99
CA LEU A 87 -10.34 1.54 -5.15
C LEU A 87 -10.37 1.95 -6.63
N VAL A 88 -9.74 1.18 -7.52
CA VAL A 88 -9.73 1.45 -8.97
C VAL A 88 -11.02 1.00 -9.66
N HIS A 89 -11.58 -0.15 -9.29
CA HIS A 89 -12.73 -0.73 -10.00
C HIS A 89 -14.08 -0.29 -9.41
N GLU A 90 -14.17 -0.20 -8.08
CA GLU A 90 -15.40 0.11 -7.35
C GLU A 90 -15.43 1.56 -6.85
N GLY A 91 -14.28 2.27 -6.90
CA GLY A 91 -14.18 3.68 -6.52
C GLY A 91 -14.21 3.94 -5.01
N GLY A 92 -14.07 2.90 -4.19
CA GLY A 92 -14.08 3.00 -2.73
C GLY A 92 -13.22 1.92 -2.06
N VAL A 93 -12.87 2.15 -0.79
CA VAL A 93 -12.24 1.13 0.06
C VAL A 93 -13.27 0.02 0.34
N PRO A 94 -12.87 -1.26 0.38
CA PRO A 94 -13.77 -2.32 0.82
C PRO A 94 -14.40 -1.98 2.18
N ILE A 95 -15.70 -2.28 2.35
CA ILE A 95 -16.44 -1.96 3.59
C ILE A 95 -15.82 -2.56 4.86
N ASP A 96 -15.04 -3.61 4.70
CA ASP A 96 -14.35 -4.37 5.72
C ASP A 96 -12.88 -3.95 5.90
N ILE A 97 -12.47 -2.78 5.39
CA ILE A 97 -11.17 -2.17 5.70
C ILE A 97 -11.37 -0.74 6.24
N GLU A 98 -10.73 -0.44 7.37
CA GLU A 98 -10.80 0.87 8.02
C GLU A 98 -9.41 1.45 8.29
N PHE A 99 -9.22 2.73 7.97
CA PHE A 99 -8.00 3.46 8.33
C PHE A 99 -8.11 4.08 9.72
N THR A 100 -7.36 3.54 10.68
CA THR A 100 -7.35 4.03 12.05
C THR A 100 -6.26 5.08 12.28
N PRO A 101 -6.48 6.07 13.15
CA PRO A 101 -5.41 6.94 13.64
C PRO A 101 -4.24 6.13 14.20
N ASP A 102 -3.05 6.71 14.10
CA ASP A 102 -1.85 6.10 14.65
C ASP A 102 -1.88 6.16 16.18
N ASP A 103 -1.32 5.16 16.83
CA ASP A 103 -1.29 5.04 18.30
C ASP A 103 -0.20 5.91 18.96
N GLY A 104 0.42 6.81 18.20
CA GLY A 104 1.48 7.70 18.66
C GLY A 104 2.87 7.06 18.79
N GLN A 105 3.01 5.75 18.57
CA GLN A 105 4.28 5.04 18.72
C GLN A 105 5.14 5.03 17.44
N GLY A 106 4.71 5.71 16.38
CA GLY A 106 5.45 5.87 15.12
C GLY A 106 5.59 4.59 14.28
N GLY A 107 4.98 3.48 14.70
CA GLY A 107 4.96 2.23 13.94
C GLY A 107 3.72 2.08 13.06
N VAL A 108 3.77 1.17 12.10
CA VAL A 108 2.55 0.68 11.44
C VAL A 108 1.88 -0.38 12.31
N SER A 109 0.56 -0.44 12.26
CA SER A 109 -0.22 -1.53 12.82
C SER A 109 -1.25 -2.05 11.82
N VAL A 110 -1.53 -3.34 11.95
CA VAL A 110 -2.60 -4.03 11.25
C VAL A 110 -3.32 -4.89 12.27
N ARG A 111 -4.65 -4.80 12.32
CA ARG A 111 -5.47 -5.59 13.24
C ARG A 111 -6.61 -6.21 12.44
N ALA A 112 -6.59 -7.53 12.33
CA ALA A 112 -7.75 -8.27 11.85
C ALA A 112 -8.82 -8.25 12.94
N GLY A 113 -9.92 -7.55 12.70
CA GLY A 113 -11.06 -7.55 13.60
C GLY A 113 -11.71 -8.94 13.63
N GLY A 114 -11.92 -9.48 14.82
CA GLY A 114 -12.74 -10.67 15.01
C GLY A 114 -14.24 -10.35 14.98
N ALA A 115 -15.06 -11.35 15.28
CA ALA A 115 -16.48 -11.14 15.53
C ALA A 115 -16.70 -10.05 16.60
N PRO A 116 -17.71 -9.18 16.44
CA PRO A 116 -18.72 -9.16 15.38
C PRO A 116 -18.36 -8.28 14.16
N GLU A 117 -17.28 -7.50 14.22
CA GLU A 117 -17.00 -6.44 13.24
C GLU A 117 -16.39 -6.98 11.95
N TYR A 118 -15.47 -7.96 12.04
CA TYR A 118 -14.72 -8.50 10.89
C TYR A 118 -14.01 -7.44 10.02
N ILE A 119 -13.70 -6.27 10.60
CA ILE A 119 -13.02 -5.15 9.92
C ILE A 119 -11.52 -5.28 10.07
N LEU A 120 -10.80 -5.20 8.95
CA LEU A 120 -9.36 -5.06 8.94
C LEU A 120 -8.97 -3.59 9.18
N LYS A 121 -8.37 -3.33 10.34
CA LYS A 121 -7.94 -1.98 10.74
C LYS A 121 -6.47 -1.78 10.36
N LEU A 122 -6.21 -0.73 9.58
CA LEU A 122 -4.89 -0.34 9.10
C LEU A 122 -4.51 1.03 9.66
N SER A 123 -3.35 1.14 10.30
CA SER A 123 -2.83 2.45 10.74
C SER A 123 -2.54 3.36 9.56
N ARG A 124 -2.78 4.65 9.73
CA ARG A 124 -2.44 5.71 8.76
C ARG A 124 -0.95 5.73 8.40
N ASN A 125 -0.04 5.34 9.29
CA ASN A 125 1.40 5.21 9.03
C ASN A 125 1.77 4.30 7.85
N TRP A 126 0.87 3.41 7.41
CA TRP A 126 1.07 2.65 6.17
C TRP A 126 1.25 3.56 4.94
N PHE A 127 0.61 4.72 4.92
CA PHE A 127 0.78 5.71 3.87
C PHE A 127 2.23 6.19 3.78
N VAL A 128 2.81 6.57 4.92
CA VAL A 128 4.20 7.04 5.02
C VAL A 128 5.15 5.95 4.53
N GLU A 129 4.94 4.70 4.95
CA GLU A 129 5.77 3.57 4.54
C GLU A 129 5.69 3.24 3.05
N LEU A 130 4.54 3.46 2.41
CA LEU A 130 4.38 3.32 0.97
C LEU A 130 5.16 4.41 0.22
N LEU A 131 5.12 5.65 0.69
CA LEU A 131 5.89 6.75 0.09
C LEU A 131 7.39 6.56 0.28
N GLU A 132 7.81 6.15 1.48
CA GLU A 132 9.21 5.80 1.75
C GLU A 132 9.67 4.64 0.85
N ALA A 133 8.81 3.64 0.59
CA ALA A 133 9.13 2.56 -0.33
C ALA A 133 9.47 3.06 -1.74
N VAL A 134 8.74 4.05 -2.22
CA VAL A 134 8.99 4.69 -3.52
C VAL A 134 10.26 5.52 -3.48
N ARG A 135 10.40 6.43 -2.50
CA ARG A 135 11.51 7.39 -2.42
C ARG A 135 12.87 6.74 -2.26
N THR A 136 12.95 5.64 -1.50
CA THR A 136 14.22 4.93 -1.29
C THR A 136 14.49 3.85 -2.34
N ALA A 137 13.66 3.73 -3.38
CA ALA A 137 13.84 2.70 -4.40
C ALA A 137 15.05 3.03 -5.30
N PRO A 138 16.02 2.12 -5.48
CA PRO A 138 17.17 2.38 -6.35
C PRO A 138 16.78 2.72 -7.80
N ALA A 139 15.67 2.14 -8.29
CA ALA A 139 15.13 2.39 -9.63
C ALA A 139 14.64 3.84 -9.85
N ASP A 140 14.45 4.58 -8.76
CA ASP A 140 13.96 5.96 -8.74
C ASP A 140 15.02 6.93 -8.17
N SER A 141 16.28 6.48 -8.07
CA SER A 141 17.39 7.33 -7.66
C SER A 141 17.50 8.58 -8.55
N GLY A 142 17.59 9.75 -7.89
CA GLY A 142 17.64 11.05 -8.56
C GLY A 142 16.30 11.64 -9.00
N LEU A 143 15.16 10.99 -8.67
CA LEU A 143 13.83 11.56 -8.89
C LEU A 143 13.31 12.40 -7.72
N PHE A 144 13.85 12.21 -6.52
CA PHE A 144 13.40 12.82 -5.26
C PHE A 144 14.56 13.51 -4.56
#